data_AF-A0A540NSJ5-F1
#
_entry.id   AF-A0A540NSJ5-F1
#
_cell.length_a   1.000
_cell.length_b   1.000
_cell.length_c   1.000
_cell.angle_alpha   90.00
_cell.angle_beta   90.00
_cell.angle_gamma   90.00
#
_symmetry.space_group_name_H-M   'P 1'
#
loop_
_entity.id
_entity.type
_entity.pdbx_description
1 polymer ?
#
loop_
_entity_poly.entity_id
_entity_poly.type
_entity_poly.pdbx_seq_one_letter_code
_entity_poly.pdbx_strand_id
1 'polypeptide(L)'
;MSSFAKKFEFLIGTVIEEISVGLGPSGELKSPAHPFGDGRWKFPGIGEFQCCDKYMMGDLKMAARKEGKPQREEKGPQKTGCYNSLPSEVPFFGEGEGSFLSDYGCFFLV
;
A
#
# COMPACT_ATOMS: atom_id res chain seq x y z
N MET A 1 -21.31 2.20 -10.04
CA MET A 1 -21.64 0.98 -10.82
C MET A 1 -23.13 0.82 -11.14
N SER A 2 -24.07 1.10 -10.23
CA SER A 2 -25.51 0.89 -10.49
C SER A 2 -26.06 1.65 -11.72
N SER A 3 -25.54 2.85 -12.01
CA SER A 3 -25.91 3.60 -13.22
C SER A 3 -25.47 2.89 -14.50
N PHE A 4 -24.23 2.40 -14.54
CA PHE A 4 -23.70 1.61 -15.66
C PHE A 4 -24.54 0.34 -15.89
N ALA A 5 -24.81 -0.41 -14.81
CA ALA A 5 -25.61 -1.63 -14.88
C ALA A 5 -27.01 -1.38 -15.46
N LYS A 6 -27.71 -0.33 -15.00
CA LYS A 6 -29.03 0.05 -15.54
C LYS A 6 -28.97 0.51 -17.00
N LYS A 7 -27.95 1.29 -17.36
CA LYS A 7 -27.85 1.87 -18.71
C LYS A 7 -27.57 0.80 -19.77
N PHE A 8 -26.79 -0.21 -19.42
CA PHE A 8 -26.32 -1.26 -20.34
C PHE A 8 -26.88 -2.65 -20.01
N GLU A 9 -27.97 -2.73 -19.25
CA GLU A 9 -28.60 -3.99 -18.81
C GLU A 9 -28.81 -4.97 -19.97
N PHE A 10 -29.29 -4.47 -21.11
CA PHE A 10 -29.54 -5.28 -22.32
C PHE A 10 -28.28 -5.81 -23.02
N LEU A 11 -27.10 -5.30 -22.66
CA LEU A 11 -25.80 -5.74 -23.20
C LEU A 11 -25.04 -6.65 -22.24
N ILE A 12 -25.43 -6.72 -20.97
CA ILE A 12 -24.76 -7.56 -19.96
C ILE A 12 -25.03 -9.03 -20.26
N GLY A 13 -23.98 -9.84 -20.26
CA GLY A 13 -24.05 -11.26 -20.61
C GLY A 13 -24.12 -11.55 -22.11
N THR A 14 -24.02 -10.52 -22.96
CA THR A 14 -23.91 -10.67 -24.43
C THR A 14 -22.69 -9.93 -24.97
N VAL A 15 -22.76 -8.60 -25.07
CA VAL A 15 -21.63 -7.77 -25.54
C VAL A 15 -20.67 -7.48 -24.40
N ILE A 16 -21.19 -7.25 -23.20
CA ILE A 16 -20.40 -7.01 -21.99
C ILE A 16 -20.34 -8.34 -21.23
N GLU A 17 -19.22 -9.04 -21.39
CA GLU A 17 -18.98 -10.35 -20.76
C GLU A 17 -18.21 -10.24 -19.44
N GLU A 18 -17.44 -9.16 -19.26
CA GLU A 18 -16.63 -8.94 -18.06
C GLU A 18 -16.69 -7.47 -17.61
N ILE A 19 -16.58 -7.27 -16.30
CA ILE A 19 -16.40 -5.97 -15.67
C ILE A 19 -15.18 -6.04 -14.77
N SER A 20 -14.10 -5.37 -15.16
CA SER A 20 -12.93 -5.17 -14.29
C SER A 20 -13.15 -3.93 -13.42
N VAL A 21 -13.19 -4.12 -12.10
CA VAL A 21 -13.42 -3.03 -11.14
C VAL A 21 -12.08 -2.43 -10.73
N GLY A 22 -11.89 -1.14 -11.02
CA GLY A 22 -10.69 -0.42 -10.59
C GLY A 22 -10.65 -0.23 -9.08
N LEU A 23 -9.57 -0.69 -8.43
CA LEU A 23 -9.41 -0.62 -6.96
C LEU A 23 -8.24 0.28 -6.52
N GLY A 24 -7.60 0.97 -7.46
CA GLY A 24 -6.43 1.80 -7.17
C GLY A 24 -5.82 2.45 -8.41
N PRO A 25 -4.56 2.91 -8.32
CA PRO A 25 -3.85 3.56 -9.43
C PRO A 25 -3.83 2.66 -10.66
N SER A 26 -4.14 3.24 -11.82
CA SER A 26 -4.24 2.51 -13.09
C SER A 26 -5.25 1.35 -13.08
N GLY A 27 -6.22 1.36 -12.16
CA GLY A 27 -7.23 0.31 -12.00
C GLY A 27 -6.77 -0.91 -11.21
N GLU A 28 -5.51 -0.97 -10.78
CA GLU A 28 -4.94 -2.11 -10.08
C GLU A 28 -5.21 -2.05 -8.56
N LEU A 29 -5.35 -3.22 -7.93
CA LEU A 29 -5.40 -3.33 -6.47
C LEU A 29 -3.99 -3.21 -5.89
N LYS A 30 -3.51 -1.97 -5.76
CA LYS A 30 -2.20 -1.68 -5.16
C LYS A 30 -2.14 -0.26 -4.60
N SER A 31 -1.20 -0.03 -3.69
CA SER A 31 -0.79 1.32 -3.30
C SER A 31 -0.03 2.02 -4.44
N PRO A 32 -0.09 3.36 -4.56
CA PRO A 32 0.70 4.14 -5.53
C PRO A 32 2.19 4.25 -5.14
N ALA A 33 2.86 3.11 -4.86
CA ALA A 33 4.23 3.09 -4.35
C ALA A 33 5.30 3.53 -5.37
N HIS A 34 4.96 3.55 -6.66
CA HIS A 34 5.87 3.83 -7.78
C HIS A 34 5.32 4.95 -8.68
N PRO A 35 5.23 6.21 -8.20
CA PRO A 35 4.70 7.33 -8.98
C PRO A 35 5.67 7.72 -10.11
N PHE A 36 5.50 7.09 -11.28
CA PHE A 36 6.30 7.40 -12.47
C PHE A 36 5.93 8.74 -13.10
N GLY A 37 4.64 9.10 -13.08
CA GLY A 37 4.10 10.22 -13.84
C GLY A 37 4.64 11.61 -13.47
N ASP A 38 5.15 11.80 -12.25
CA ASP A 38 5.76 13.05 -11.79
C ASP A 38 7.28 12.94 -11.57
N GLY A 39 7.88 11.82 -11.97
CA GLY A 39 9.32 11.59 -11.90
C GLY A 39 9.89 11.36 -10.49
N ARG A 40 9.05 11.29 -9.44
CA ARG A 40 9.51 10.99 -8.07
C ARG A 40 10.13 9.60 -7.95
N TRP A 41 9.64 8.64 -8.73
CA TRP A 41 10.15 7.28 -8.79
C TRP A 41 10.70 6.92 -10.17
N LYS A 42 11.80 6.17 -10.20
CA LYS A 42 12.43 5.60 -11.40
C LYS A 42 12.77 4.15 -11.17
N PHE A 43 12.51 3.31 -12.16
CA PHE A 43 12.93 1.92 -12.14
C PHE A 43 14.46 1.80 -12.04
N PRO A 44 15.02 0.90 -11.19
CA PRO A 44 14.36 -0.13 -10.37
C PRO A 44 14.23 0.23 -8.88
N GLY A 45 13.94 1.49 -8.53
CA GLY A 45 13.81 1.92 -7.13
C GLY A 45 12.76 1.15 -6.34
N ILE A 46 12.95 1.02 -5.03
CA ILE A 46 12.07 0.24 -4.13
C ILE A 46 10.66 0.81 -3.91
N GLY A 47 10.43 2.09 -4.23
CA GLY A 47 9.19 2.78 -3.91
C GLY A 47 9.09 3.22 -2.43
N GLU A 48 7.89 3.64 -2.00
CA GLU A 48 7.61 4.04 -0.62
C GLU A 48 6.25 3.54 -0.14
N PHE A 49 6.10 3.28 1.16
CA PHE A 49 4.82 2.96 1.79
C PHE A 49 3.86 4.16 1.73
N GLN A 50 2.71 3.98 1.07
CA GLN A 50 1.70 5.04 0.89
C GLN A 50 0.57 4.91 1.92
N CYS A 51 0.92 5.00 3.21
CA CYS A 51 -0.02 4.77 4.31
C CYS A 51 0.02 5.85 5.40
N CYS A 52 0.58 7.03 5.07
CA CYS A 52 0.81 8.10 6.04
C CYS A 52 -0.36 9.09 6.18
N ASP A 53 -1.47 8.88 5.46
CA ASP A 53 -2.65 9.73 5.65
C ASP A 53 -3.29 9.48 7.02
N LYS A 54 -4.01 10.48 7.53
CA LYS A 54 -4.57 10.48 8.88
C LYS A 54 -5.52 9.31 9.17
N TYR A 55 -6.15 8.73 8.15
CA TYR A 55 -7.08 7.61 8.33
C TYR A 55 -6.29 6.31 8.50
N MET A 56 -5.37 6.02 7.59
CA MET A 56 -4.51 4.83 7.69
C MET A 56 -3.63 4.85 8.95
N MET A 57 -3.12 6.02 9.35
CA MET A 57 -2.41 6.18 10.62
C MET A 57 -3.32 5.96 11.84
N GLY A 58 -4.60 6.34 11.74
CA GLY A 58 -5.62 6.05 12.77
C GLY A 58 -5.88 4.55 12.89
N ASP A 59 -5.97 3.85 11.77
CA ASP A 59 -6.16 2.40 11.73
C ASP A 59 -4.95 1.64 12.31
N LEU A 60 -3.73 2.07 11.97
CA LEU A 60 -2.50 1.53 12.56
C LEU A 60 -2.48 1.69 14.09
N LYS A 61 -2.89 2.86 14.58
CA LYS A 61 -3.01 3.14 16.02
C LYS A 61 -4.04 2.23 16.70
N MET A 62 -5.18 1.99 16.06
CA MET A 62 -6.18 1.05 16.58
C MET A 62 -5.66 -0.40 16.59
N ALA A 63 -4.97 -0.83 15.53
CA ALA A 63 -4.38 -2.16 15.45
C ALA A 63 -3.33 -2.38 16.55
N ALA A 64 -2.45 -1.40 16.78
CA ALA A 64 -1.41 -1.46 17.82
C ALA A 64 -2.02 -1.60 19.23
N ARG A 65 -3.10 -0.89 19.51
CA ARG A 65 -3.84 -0.99 20.79
C ARG A 65 -4.46 -2.36 20.99
N LYS A 66 -5.07 -2.91 19.93
CA LYS A 66 -5.72 -4.21 19.97
C LYS A 66 -4.73 -5.34 20.27
N GLU A 67 -3.49 -5.23 19.78
CA GLU A 67 -2.41 -6.17 20.12
C GLU A 67 -1.80 -5.97 21.52
N GLY A 68 -2.23 -4.95 22.27
CA GLY A 68 -1.60 -4.60 23.54
C GLY A 68 -0.19 -4.02 23.39
N LYS A 69 0.13 -3.43 22.23
CA LYS A 69 1.45 -2.85 21.91
C LYS A 69 1.35 -1.35 21.62
N PRO A 70 0.90 -0.52 22.58
CA PRO A 70 0.66 0.91 22.37
C PRO A 70 1.91 1.70 21.92
N GLN A 71 3.11 1.20 22.25
CA GLN A 71 4.39 1.77 21.80
C GLN A 71 4.57 1.77 20.26
N ARG A 72 3.72 1.05 19.52
CA ARG A 72 3.71 0.96 18.06
C ARG A 72 2.72 1.93 17.40
N GLU A 73 1.88 2.63 18.19
CA GLU A 73 0.76 3.46 17.72
C GLU A 73 1.14 4.63 16.81
N GLU A 74 2.34 5.19 16.97
CA GLU A 74 2.73 6.45 16.32
C GLU A 74 3.91 6.31 15.36
N LYS A 75 4.46 5.10 15.26
CA LYS A 75 5.57 4.82 14.36
C LYS A 75 4.97 4.18 13.13
N GLY A 76 4.99 4.90 12.00
CA GLY A 76 5.07 4.24 10.71
C GLY A 76 6.41 3.50 10.59
N PRO A 77 6.63 2.73 9.52
CA PRO A 77 7.85 1.97 9.36
C PRO A 77 9.03 2.93 9.24
N GLN A 78 10.00 2.77 10.13
CA GLN A 78 11.22 3.58 10.13
C GLN A 78 12.28 2.92 9.26
N LYS A 79 13.26 3.70 8.80
CA LYS A 79 14.42 3.20 8.02
C LYS A 79 14.02 2.49 6.71
N THR A 80 12.98 2.98 6.05
CA THR A 80 12.38 2.42 4.81
C THR A 80 12.95 3.01 3.52
N GLY A 81 13.95 3.89 3.60
CA GLY A 81 14.55 4.51 2.43
C GLY A 81 13.64 5.55 1.78
N CYS A 82 13.83 5.78 0.49
CA CYS A 82 12.97 6.61 -0.35
C CYS A 82 12.72 5.93 -1.70
N TYR A 83 11.87 6.53 -2.54
CA TYR A 83 11.43 5.96 -3.83
C TYR A 83 12.54 5.27 -4.64
N ASN A 84 13.72 5.89 -4.71
CA ASN A 84 14.81 5.46 -5.60
C ASN A 84 15.97 4.75 -4.88
N SER A 85 15.82 4.43 -3.59
CA SER A 85 16.82 3.63 -2.87
C SER A 85 16.92 2.21 -3.45
N LEU A 86 18.06 1.54 -3.23
CA LEU A 86 18.20 0.11 -3.48
C LEU A 86 17.83 -0.69 -2.22
N PRO A 87 17.28 -1.91 -2.34
CA PRO A 87 16.94 -2.73 -1.18
C PRO A 87 18.14 -2.95 -0.24
N SER A 88 19.32 -3.15 -0.80
CA SER A 88 20.57 -3.39 -0.06
C SER A 88 21.03 -2.20 0.78
N GLU A 89 20.54 -1.00 0.50
CA GLU A 89 20.90 0.24 1.21
C GLU A 89 19.93 0.57 2.34
N VAL A 90 18.81 -0.16 2.42
CA VAL A 90 17.69 0.21 3.27
C VAL A 90 17.52 -0.83 4.38
N PRO A 91 17.74 -0.45 5.66
CA PRO A 91 17.70 -1.39 6.77
C PRO A 91 16.37 -2.15 6.90
N PHE A 92 15.25 -1.52 6.54
CA PHE A 92 13.96 -2.19 6.55
C PHE A 92 13.92 -3.43 5.66
N PHE A 93 14.63 -3.44 4.52
CA PHE A 93 14.67 -4.56 3.55
C PHE A 93 15.89 -5.48 3.74
N GLY A 94 16.72 -5.22 4.77
CA GLY A 94 17.85 -6.06 5.14
C GLY A 94 17.53 -7.02 6.28
N GLU A 95 18.57 -7.42 7.01
CA GLU A 95 18.48 -8.25 8.21
C GLU A 95 18.70 -7.41 9.48
N GLY A 96 18.13 -7.83 10.61
CA GLY A 96 18.34 -7.22 11.93
C GLY A 96 17.15 -6.45 12.49
N GLU A 97 17.39 -5.71 13.59
CA GLU A 97 16.34 -4.99 14.29
C GLU A 97 15.73 -3.86 13.44
N GLY A 98 14.40 -3.84 13.35
CA GLY A 98 13.65 -2.89 12.54
C GLY A 98 13.53 -3.26 11.06
N SER A 99 14.01 -4.44 10.66
CA SER A 99 13.73 -5.03 9.34
C SER A 99 12.27 -5.49 9.21
N PHE A 100 11.87 -5.84 7.99
CA PHE A 100 10.60 -6.48 7.69
C PHE A 100 10.39 -7.83 8.43
N LEU A 101 11.47 -8.47 8.88
CA LEU A 101 11.46 -9.71 9.66
C LEU A 101 11.35 -9.49 11.18
N SER A 102 11.46 -8.25 11.65
CA SER A 102 11.31 -7.93 13.07
C SER A 102 9.85 -8.00 13.53
N ASP A 103 9.62 -8.17 14.84
CA ASP A 103 8.26 -8.19 15.41
C ASP A 103 7.41 -6.97 15.05
N TYR A 104 8.04 -5.81 14.81
CA TYR A 104 7.33 -4.62 14.35
C TYR A 104 7.12 -4.65 12.84
N GLY A 105 8.12 -5.07 12.05
CA GLY A 105 8.00 -5.22 10.61
C GLY A 105 6.87 -6.18 10.21
N CYS A 106 6.81 -7.34 10.86
CA CYS A 106 5.71 -8.30 10.65
C CYS A 106 4.35 -7.75 11.08
N PHE A 107 4.28 -6.95 12.15
CA PHE A 107 3.04 -6.28 12.55
C PHE A 107 2.59 -5.23 11.52
N PHE A 108 3.52 -4.47 10.96
CA PHE A 108 3.21 -3.39 10.03
C PHE A 108 2.78 -3.88 8.64
N LEU A 109 3.27 -5.05 8.21
CA LEU A 109 3.02 -5.61 6.88
C LEU A 109 1.75 -6.50 6.79
N VAL A 110 1.02 -6.67 7.89
CA VAL A 110 -0.20 -7.50 7.99
C VAL A 110 -1.43 -6.60 8.08
#